data_AF-A0A658NKC9-F1
#
_entry.id   AF-A0A658NKC9-F1
#
_cell.length_a   1.000
_cell.length_b   1.000
_cell.length_c   1.000
_cell.angle_alpha   90.00
_cell.angle_beta   90.00
_cell.angle_gamma   90.00
#
_symmetry.space_group_name_H-M   'P 1'
#
loop_
_entity.id
_entity.type
_entity.pdbx_description
1 polymer ?
#
loop_
_entity_poly.entity_id
_entity_poly.type
_entity_poly.pdbx_seq_one_letter_code
_entity_poly.pdbx_strand_id
1 'polypeptide(L)'
;RYGFTAAKVLELAQALYETHKLISYPRTESHHLGTDMLPQLPTILAAVSHPCAAEARQRLAAGHTLGKAYVDTTKLTDHHAIIP
;
A
#
# COMPACT_ATOMS: atom_id res chain seq x y z
N ARG A 1 -3.82 5.54 -19.12
CA ARG A 1 -2.53 5.00 -18.64
C ARG A 1 -2.24 3.59 -19.16
N TYR A 2 -3.20 2.63 -19.26
CA TYR A 2 -2.95 1.33 -19.94
C TYR A 2 -4.14 0.74 -20.74
N GLY A 3 -5.26 1.45 -20.86
CA GLY A 3 -6.41 0.98 -21.66
C GLY A 3 -7.20 -0.19 -21.06
N PHE A 4 -6.91 -0.61 -19.83
CA PHE A 4 -7.64 -1.69 -19.16
C PHE A 4 -9.03 -1.25 -18.68
N THR A 5 -9.99 -2.16 -18.80
CA THR A 5 -11.32 -2.01 -18.18
C THR A 5 -11.22 -2.21 -16.68
N ALA A 6 -12.20 -1.71 -15.92
CA ALA A 6 -12.27 -1.91 -14.48
C ALA A 6 -12.27 -3.41 -14.11
N ALA A 7 -13.02 -4.22 -14.85
CA ALA A 7 -13.06 -5.67 -14.67
C ALA A 7 -11.66 -6.31 -14.86
N LYS A 8 -10.92 -5.89 -15.89
CA LYS A 8 -9.57 -6.41 -16.14
C LYS A 8 -8.59 -6.01 -15.05
N VAL A 9 -8.68 -4.79 -14.55
CA VAL A 9 -7.83 -4.34 -13.42
C VAL A 9 -8.10 -5.16 -12.17
N LEU A 10 -9.37 -5.41 -11.84
CA LEU A 10 -9.74 -6.22 -10.68
C LEU A 10 -9.26 -7.67 -10.81
N GLU A 11 -9.41 -8.28 -11.99
CA GLU A 11 -8.90 -9.63 -12.27
C GLU A 11 -7.39 -9.73 -12.02
N LEU A 12 -6.62 -8.78 -12.56
CA LEU A 12 -5.16 -8.72 -12.39
C LEU A 12 -4.77 -8.48 -10.93
N ALA A 13 -5.44 -7.56 -10.24
CA ALA A 13 -5.18 -7.29 -8.83
C ALA A 13 -5.50 -8.52 -7.96
N GLN A 14 -6.58 -9.24 -8.27
CA GLN A 14 -6.92 -10.48 -7.57
C GLN A 14 -5.83 -11.54 -7.75
N ALA A 15 -5.29 -11.71 -8.95
CA ALA A 15 -4.17 -12.63 -9.19
C ALA A 15 -2.90 -12.23 -8.42
N LEU A 16 -2.60 -10.94 -8.34
CA LEU A 16 -1.47 -10.43 -7.54
C LEU A 16 -1.64 -10.74 -6.04
N TYR A 17 -2.86 -10.67 -5.52
CA TYR A 17 -3.16 -10.99 -4.12
C TYR A 17 -3.23 -12.51 -3.84
N GLU A 18 -3.96 -13.27 -4.65
CA GLU A 18 -4.24 -14.69 -4.37
C GLU A 18 -3.11 -15.61 -4.80
N THR A 19 -2.59 -15.40 -6.01
CA THR A 19 -1.61 -16.29 -6.63
C THR A 19 -0.19 -15.85 -6.30
N HIS A 20 0.11 -14.56 -6.44
CA HIS A 20 1.49 -14.07 -6.34
C HIS A 20 1.85 -13.51 -4.96
N LYS A 21 0.86 -13.19 -4.12
CA LYS A 21 1.05 -12.60 -2.77
C LYS A 21 1.91 -11.33 -2.80
N LEU A 22 1.72 -10.51 -3.84
CA LEU A 22 2.52 -9.30 -4.09
C LEU A 22 1.85 -8.00 -3.66
N ILE A 23 0.56 -8.04 -3.34
CA ILE A 23 -0.20 -6.89 -2.84
C ILE A 23 -1.17 -7.35 -1.75
N SER A 24 -1.65 -6.42 -0.94
CA SER A 24 -2.76 -6.61 0.00
C SER A 24 -4.12 -6.72 -0.71
N TYR A 25 -5.16 -7.01 0.06
CA TYR A 25 -6.50 -7.32 -0.44
C TYR A 25 -7.05 -6.21 -1.37
N PRO A 26 -7.31 -6.51 -2.65
CA PRO A 26 -7.56 -5.48 -3.67
C PRO A 26 -9.02 -5.03 -3.75
N ARG A 27 -9.93 -5.65 -3.00
CA ARG A 27 -11.35 -5.27 -2.92
C ARG A 27 -11.61 -4.47 -1.64
N THR A 28 -10.91 -3.35 -1.55
CA THR A 28 -10.96 -2.44 -0.40
C THR A 28 -11.47 -1.08 -0.86
N GLU A 29 -12.34 -0.49 -0.04
CA GLU A 29 -12.81 0.89 -0.20
C GLU A 29 -11.95 1.88 0.58
N SER A 30 -10.99 1.40 1.39
CA SER A 30 -10.15 2.27 2.21
C SER A 30 -8.95 2.81 1.42
N HIS A 31 -8.64 4.08 1.65
CA HIS A 31 -7.44 4.75 1.16
C HIS A 31 -6.41 5.00 2.26
N HIS A 32 -6.61 4.41 3.45
CA HIS A 32 -5.79 4.66 4.63
C HIS A 32 -5.14 3.38 5.15
N LEU A 33 -4.03 3.57 5.85
CA LEU A 33 -3.33 2.54 6.60
C LEU A 33 -3.64 2.67 8.09
N GLY A 34 -3.57 1.54 8.79
CA GLY A 34 -3.56 1.51 10.24
C GLY A 34 -2.19 1.87 10.81
N THR A 35 -2.18 2.35 12.05
CA THR A 35 -0.94 2.67 12.77
C THR A 35 -0.09 1.44 13.05
N ASP A 36 -0.72 0.27 13.14
CA ASP A 36 -0.11 -1.06 13.28
C ASP A 36 0.70 -1.48 12.06
N MET A 37 0.44 -0.90 10.88
CA MET A 37 1.17 -1.17 9.65
C MET A 37 2.45 -0.35 9.51
N LEU A 38 2.58 0.76 10.26
CA LEU A 38 3.75 1.65 10.17
C LEU A 38 5.09 0.94 10.34
N PRO A 39 5.27 -0.02 11.27
CA PRO A 39 6.53 -0.75 11.42
C PRO A 39 6.94 -1.57 10.19
N GLN A 40 6.00 -1.88 9.28
CA GLN A 40 6.26 -2.71 8.10
C GLN A 40 6.72 -1.86 6.89
N LEU A 41 6.42 -0.56 6.87
CA LEU A 41 6.72 0.33 5.75
C LEU A 41 8.21 0.35 5.34
N PRO A 42 9.20 0.36 6.27
CA PRO A 42 10.61 0.32 5.87
C PRO A 42 10.97 -0.91 5.04
N THR A 43 10.41 -2.08 5.40
CA THR A 43 10.63 -3.35 4.71
C THR A 43 9.93 -3.35 3.35
N ILE A 44 8.69 -2.89 3.29
CA ILE A 44 7.93 -2.77 2.02
C ILE A 44 8.68 -1.85 1.05
N LEU A 45 9.11 -0.68 1.51
CA LEU A 45 9.91 0.24 0.68
C LEU A 45 11.27 -0.34 0.28
N ALA A 46 11.80 -1.31 1.02
CA ALA A 46 13.04 -1.99 0.64
C ALA A 46 12.84 -3.03 -0.47
N ALA A 47 11.66 -3.64 -0.53
CA ALA A 47 11.31 -4.63 -1.54
C ALA A 47 10.81 -4.00 -2.85
N VAL A 48 10.31 -2.76 -2.82
CA VAL A 48 9.75 -2.08 -4.00
C VAL A 48 10.83 -1.40 -4.82
N SER A 49 10.89 -1.74 -6.11
CA SER A 49 11.72 -1.02 -7.10
C SER A 49 11.01 0.26 -7.57
N HIS A 50 11.06 1.32 -6.76
CA HIS A 50 10.52 2.64 -7.11
C HIS A 50 11.59 3.74 -6.95
N PRO A 51 11.69 4.73 -7.86
CA PRO A 51 12.71 5.78 -7.80
C PRO A 51 12.77 6.51 -6.45
N CYS A 52 11.61 6.76 -5.85
CA CYS A 52 11.50 7.45 -4.56
C CYS A 52 11.65 6.53 -3.33
N ALA A 53 11.81 5.22 -3.49
CA ALA A 53 11.81 4.28 -2.35
C ALA A 53 13.01 4.50 -1.42
N ALA A 54 14.19 4.80 -1.98
CA ALA A 54 15.38 5.10 -1.19
C ALA A 54 15.21 6.37 -0.34
N GLU A 55 14.72 7.45 -0.93
CA GLU A 55 14.45 8.70 -0.23
C GLU A 55 13.38 8.53 0.85
N ALA A 56 12.29 7.82 0.54
CA ALA A 56 11.22 7.54 1.49
C ALA A 56 11.74 6.77 2.72
N ARG A 57 12.58 5.75 2.52
CA ARG A 57 13.22 5.02 3.63
C ARG A 57 14.12 5.92 4.48
N GLN A 58 14.93 6.76 3.85
CA GLN A 58 15.80 7.68 4.57
C GLN A 58 14.99 8.66 5.42
N ARG A 59 13.89 9.20 4.89
CA ARG A 59 12.99 10.09 5.64
C ARG A 59 12.33 9.39 6.82
N LEU A 60 11.85 8.16 6.63
CA LEU A 60 11.30 7.36 7.73
C LEU A 60 12.35 7.09 8.81
N ALA A 61 13.58 6.73 8.41
CA ALA A 61 14.69 6.52 9.34
C ALA A 61 15.09 7.79 10.10
N ALA A 62 14.92 8.96 9.49
CA ALA A 62 15.12 10.26 10.11
C ALA A 62 13.94 10.72 11.01
N GLY A 63 12.92 9.87 11.22
CA GLY A 63 11.78 10.16 12.09
C GLY A 63 10.62 10.89 11.41
N HIS A 64 10.58 10.95 10.09
CA HIS A 64 9.42 11.49 9.38
C HIS A 64 8.17 10.66 9.65
N THR A 65 7.09 11.32 10.05
CA THR A 65 5.80 10.68 10.32
C THR A 65 4.80 10.96 9.20
N LEU A 66 3.96 9.98 8.90
CA LEU A 66 2.85 10.12 7.97
C LEU A 66 1.66 10.76 8.69
N GLY A 67 1.05 11.76 8.05
CA GLY A 67 -0.16 12.40 8.59
C GLY A 67 -1.44 11.59 8.34
N LYS A 68 -2.56 12.10 8.87
CA LYS A 68 -3.91 11.50 8.75
C LYS A 68 -4.43 11.35 7.31
N ALA A 69 -3.80 12.00 6.33
CA ALA A 69 -4.12 11.77 4.93
C ALA A 69 -3.79 10.33 4.48
N TYR A 70 -2.84 9.67 5.14
CA TYR A 70 -2.37 8.33 4.78
C TYR A 70 -2.59 7.32 5.90
N VAL A 71 -2.47 7.76 7.16
CA VAL A 71 -2.58 6.89 8.34
C VAL A 71 -3.68 7.41 9.25
N ASP A 72 -4.85 6.79 9.17
CA ASP A 72 -6.04 7.18 9.93
C ASP A 72 -6.90 5.96 10.24
N THR A 73 -6.75 5.44 11.47
CA THR A 73 -7.50 4.28 11.94
C THR A 73 -9.00 4.53 12.05
N THR A 74 -9.43 5.80 12.16
CA THR A 74 -10.86 6.15 12.23
C THR A 74 -11.57 6.06 10.89
N LYS A 75 -10.80 5.99 9.79
CA LYS A 75 -11.29 5.86 8.42
C LYS A 75 -10.94 4.50 7.79
N LEU A 76 -10.43 3.58 8.59
CA LEU A 76 -10.32 2.19 8.17
C LEU A 76 -11.72 1.57 8.12
N THR A 77 -11.92 0.72 7.13
CA THR A 77 -13.03 -0.24 7.09
C THR A 77 -12.48 -1.60 7.52
N ASP A 78 -13.11 -2.69 7.10
CA ASP A 78 -12.58 -4.05 7.31
C ASP A 78 -11.20 -4.26 6.65
N HIS A 79 -10.81 -3.37 5.74
CA HIS A 79 -9.56 -3.43 5.00
C HIS A 79 -8.85 -2.07 4.99
N HIS A 80 -7.54 -2.11 4.73
CA HIS A 80 -6.68 -0.94 4.53
C HIS A 80 -6.46 -0.67 3.03
N ALA A 81 -5.69 0.37 2.71
CA ALA A 81 -5.30 0.68 1.33
C ALA A 81 -4.50 -0.44 0.66
N ILE A 82 -4.61 -0.59 -0.66
CA ILE A 82 -3.81 -1.55 -1.43
C ILE A 82 -2.32 -1.16 -1.35
N ILE A 83 -1.48 -2.04 -0.79
CA ILE A 83 -0.02 -1.87 -0.72
C ILE A 83 0.70 -3.16 -1.15
N PRO A 84 1.94 -3.08 -1.65
CA PRO A 84 2.80 -4.24 -1.91
C PRO A 84 3.19 -5.00 -0.63
#